data_AF-A0A1N6YH83-F1
#
_entry.id   AF-A0A1N6YH83-F1
#
_cell.length_a   1.000
_cell.length_b   1.000
_cell.length_c   1.000
_cell.angle_alpha   90.00
_cell.angle_beta   90.00
_cell.angle_gamma   90.00
#
_symmetry.space_group_name_H-M   'P 1'
#
loop_
_entity.id
_entity.type
_entity.pdbx_description
1 polymer ?
#
loop_
_entity_poly.entity_id
_entity_poly.type
_entity_poly.pdbx_seq_one_letter_code
_entity_poly.pdbx_strand_id
1 'polypeptide(L)'
;MTQITITDTEFLISLPYSHRERAKNIPDYRWDPAEKVWRYYRSPYIYDRIIYEFGPDEIEWLDAQTNTQHNALESPELTDLRRRLLESWEKQIETNTKLMNLMEAAFIHGFPENGTFDEFHEFTQAAYSNNRSSIQLLTELAVSRAKIADLEAGLNSSLTLDVESLPRAIVSLSWGSVGPLPTVLQNLKLDRSTPIVLSTSLVKHLASLLRKESDEQLKFQDLIREAEDARILTSNGARLCQTLRVQRNLVAHEDFPDNEVLPRGLLCVISYALVARELLTH
;
A
#
# COMPACT_ATOMS: atom_id res chain seq x y z
N MET A 1 -8.07 38.00 9.45
CA MET A 1 -7.08 37.42 8.53
C MET A 1 -5.86 37.05 9.36
N THR A 2 -5.28 35.88 9.12
CA THR A 2 -4.18 35.35 9.93
C THR A 2 -2.86 35.73 9.27
N GLN A 3 -2.02 36.48 9.96
CA GLN A 3 -0.74 36.95 9.42
C GLN A 3 0.40 36.11 9.98
N ILE A 4 1.28 35.66 9.11
CA ILE A 4 2.39 34.78 9.46
C ILE A 4 3.69 35.39 9.01
N THR A 5 4.49 35.82 9.99
CA THR A 5 5.83 36.31 9.75
C THR A 5 6.81 35.16 9.87
N ILE A 6 7.57 34.92 8.80
CA ILE A 6 8.61 33.89 8.79
C ILE A 6 9.93 34.53 9.24
N THR A 7 10.52 33.97 10.29
CA THR A 7 11.89 34.26 10.70
C THR A 7 12.81 33.09 10.38
N ASP A 8 14.11 33.24 10.61
CA ASP A 8 15.07 32.16 10.30
C ASP A 8 14.80 30.88 11.11
N THR A 9 14.24 31.00 12.31
CA THR A 9 14.06 29.88 13.24
C THR A 9 12.62 29.62 13.68
N GLU A 10 11.72 30.58 13.51
CA GLU A 10 10.34 30.50 14.02
C GLU A 10 9.30 31.05 13.04
N PHE A 11 8.08 30.51 13.12
CA PHE A 11 6.87 31.10 12.58
C PHE A 11 6.15 31.91 13.66
N LEU A 12 5.86 33.17 13.37
CA LEU A 12 5.12 34.08 14.26
C LEU A 12 3.72 34.30 13.69
N ILE A 13 2.70 33.84 14.40
CA ILE A 13 1.31 33.90 13.93
C ILE A 13 0.53 34.93 14.75
N SER A 14 0.05 35.96 14.05
CA SER A 14 -0.88 36.95 14.59
C SER A 14 -2.30 36.64 14.08
N LEU A 15 -3.25 36.48 15.01
CA LEU A 15 -4.59 36.00 14.68
C LEU A 15 -5.69 36.66 15.53
N PRO A 16 -6.91 36.83 14.97
CA PRO A 16 -8.06 37.34 15.70
C PRO A 16 -8.47 36.43 16.87
N TYR A 17 -9.05 37.01 17.93
CA TYR A 17 -9.40 36.29 19.16
C TYR A 17 -10.29 35.04 18.92
N SER A 18 -11.19 35.09 17.95
CA SER A 18 -12.06 33.96 17.58
C SER A 18 -11.31 32.73 17.09
N HIS A 19 -10.07 32.87 16.60
CA HIS A 19 -9.27 31.79 16.02
C HIS A 19 -8.20 31.27 16.99
N ARG A 20 -8.22 31.75 18.25
CA ARG A 20 -7.21 31.41 19.26
C ARG A 20 -7.15 29.93 19.60
N GLU A 21 -8.30 29.25 19.60
CA GLU A 21 -8.34 27.80 19.85
C GLU A 21 -7.74 27.00 18.68
N ARG A 22 -7.85 27.50 17.43
CA ARG A 22 -7.20 26.86 16.25
C ARG A 22 -5.68 26.89 16.36
N ALA A 23 -5.11 27.97 16.90
CA ALA A 23 -3.67 28.11 17.09
C ALA A 23 -3.10 27.09 18.09
N LYS A 24 -3.85 26.77 19.15
CA LYS A 24 -3.45 25.76 20.14
C LYS A 24 -3.49 24.33 19.60
N ASN A 25 -4.15 24.10 18.47
CA ASN A 25 -4.21 22.79 17.83
C ASN A 25 -2.91 22.45 17.08
N ILE A 26 -2.07 23.44 16.79
CA ILE A 26 -0.76 23.23 16.19
C ILE A 26 0.23 22.87 17.32
N PRO A 27 0.93 21.72 17.25
CA PRO A 27 1.83 21.28 18.32
C PRO A 27 3.02 22.22 18.51
N ASP A 28 3.62 22.14 19.70
CA ASP A 28 4.78 22.95 20.12
C ASP A 28 4.54 24.47 20.07
N TYR A 29 3.29 24.87 20.33
CA TYR A 29 2.89 26.27 20.39
C TYR A 29 3.44 26.95 21.64
N ARG A 30 3.83 28.21 21.48
CA ARG A 30 4.15 29.09 22.61
C ARG A 30 3.47 30.43 22.43
N TRP A 31 2.63 30.82 23.39
CA TRP A 31 2.04 32.15 23.39
C TRP A 31 3.04 33.19 23.92
N ASP A 32 3.25 34.26 23.16
CA ASP A 32 4.03 35.42 23.58
C ASP A 32 3.09 36.57 23.97
N PRO A 33 2.92 36.88 25.26
CA PRO A 33 1.97 37.90 25.70
C PRO A 33 2.41 39.33 25.41
N ALA A 34 3.70 39.58 25.14
CA ALA A 34 4.23 40.92 24.87
C ALA A 34 3.87 41.38 23.45
N GLU A 35 4.17 40.54 22.47
CA GLU A 35 3.89 40.78 21.05
C GLU A 35 2.49 40.33 20.64
N LYS A 36 1.78 39.61 21.54
CA LYS A 36 0.44 39.02 21.31
C LYS A 36 0.43 38.10 20.07
N VAL A 37 1.46 37.29 19.91
CA VAL A 37 1.60 36.32 18.81
C VAL A 37 1.84 34.90 19.32
N TRP A 38 1.45 33.92 18.50
CA TRP A 38 1.78 32.52 18.72
C TRP A 38 3.08 32.18 17.99
N ARG A 39 4.03 31.60 18.71
CA ARG A 39 5.34 31.21 18.20
C ARG A 39 5.39 29.71 17.99
N TYR A 40 5.99 29.31 16.86
CA TYR A 40 6.23 27.90 16.52
C TYR A 40 7.62 27.75 15.91
N TYR A 41 8.26 26.62 16.16
CA TYR A 41 9.56 26.34 15.54
C TYR A 41 9.42 26.14 14.03
N ARG A 42 10.38 26.67 13.26
CA ARG A 42 10.37 26.58 11.81
C ARG A 42 10.79 25.17 11.38
N SER A 43 9.79 24.41 10.97
CA SER A 43 9.95 23.08 10.38
C SER A 43 8.94 22.89 9.25
N PRO A 44 9.27 22.15 8.18
CA PRO A 44 8.31 21.79 7.14
C PRO A 44 7.02 21.18 7.71
N TYR A 45 7.15 20.41 8.80
CA TYR A 45 6.00 19.83 9.49
C TYR A 45 5.05 20.88 10.07
N ILE A 46 5.61 21.93 10.68
CA ILE A 46 4.81 23.01 11.26
C ILE A 46 4.21 23.87 10.14
N TYR A 47 4.93 24.08 9.05
CA TYR A 47 4.42 24.79 7.86
C TYR A 47 3.17 24.12 7.30
N ASP A 48 3.21 22.80 7.08
CA ASP A 48 2.06 22.05 6.59
C ASP A 48 0.88 22.09 7.57
N ARG A 49 1.15 22.10 8.88
CA ARG A 49 0.12 22.22 9.93
C ARG A 49 -0.53 23.59 9.97
N ILE A 50 0.26 24.64 9.76
CA ILE A 50 -0.26 26.00 9.68
C ILE A 50 -1.19 26.12 8.47
N ILE A 51 -0.78 25.63 7.30
CA ILE A 51 -1.61 25.64 6.08
C ILE A 51 -2.86 24.78 6.28
N TYR A 52 -2.74 23.65 6.96
CA TYR A 52 -3.87 22.78 7.26
C TYR A 52 -4.89 23.44 8.19
N GLU A 53 -4.43 24.08 9.26
CA GLU A 53 -5.32 24.65 10.28
C GLU A 53 -5.98 25.96 9.84
N PHE A 54 -5.27 26.81 9.10
CA PHE A 54 -5.79 28.12 8.70
C PHE A 54 -6.22 28.18 7.23
N GLY A 55 -5.81 27.22 6.39
CA GLY A 55 -6.11 27.22 4.96
C GLY A 55 -5.24 28.23 4.19
N PRO A 56 -4.83 27.91 2.94
CA PRO A 56 -3.92 28.76 2.17
C PRO A 56 -4.52 30.15 1.84
N ASP A 57 -5.85 30.26 1.82
CA ASP A 57 -6.56 31.49 1.46
C ASP A 57 -6.79 32.44 2.67
N GLU A 58 -6.62 31.97 3.91
CA GLU A 58 -6.77 32.81 5.13
C GLU A 58 -5.42 33.30 5.69
N ILE A 59 -4.31 32.88 5.08
CA ILE A 59 -2.93 33.11 5.51
C ILE A 59 -2.24 34.12 4.61
N GLU A 60 -1.66 35.15 5.22
CA GLU A 60 -0.74 36.07 4.56
C GLU A 60 0.69 35.82 5.06
N TRP A 61 1.57 35.40 4.16
CA TRP A 61 2.99 35.14 4.46
C TRP A 61 3.82 36.40 4.29
N LEU A 62 4.48 36.83 5.37
CA LEU A 62 5.36 37.99 5.40
C LEU A 62 6.80 37.50 5.60
N ASP A 63 7.59 37.50 4.53
CA ASP A 63 9.01 37.14 4.58
C ASP A 63 9.82 38.32 5.14
N ALA A 64 10.53 38.09 6.25
CA ALA A 64 11.32 39.13 6.89
C ALA A 64 12.62 39.51 6.13
N GLN A 65 12.97 38.82 5.03
CA GLN A 65 14.31 38.93 4.42
C GLN A 65 14.40 39.38 2.95
N THR A 66 13.32 39.74 2.25
CA THR A 66 13.41 40.27 0.86
C THR A 66 13.35 41.80 0.80
N ASN A 67 14.36 42.43 1.40
CA ASN A 67 15.02 43.59 0.79
C ASN A 67 16.43 43.08 0.47
N THR A 68 16.88 42.85 -0.77
CA THR A 68 17.14 43.90 -1.77
C THR A 68 17.52 43.26 -3.12
N GLN A 69 16.70 43.51 -4.15
CA GLN A 69 17.01 43.74 -5.57
C GLN A 69 18.02 42.84 -6.35
N HIS A 70 17.49 42.09 -7.32
CA HIS A 70 18.06 42.02 -8.68
C HIS A 70 16.91 41.96 -9.72
N ASN A 71 16.64 43.08 -10.38
CA ASN A 71 15.89 43.21 -11.64
C ASN A 71 16.93 43.64 -12.70
N ALA A 72 17.04 43.05 -13.91
CA ALA A 72 16.25 43.32 -15.12
C ALA A 72 16.96 42.57 -16.28
N LEU A 73 16.38 42.03 -17.36
CA LEU A 73 15.03 42.00 -17.93
C LEU A 73 15.02 40.80 -18.94
N GLU A 74 14.41 39.65 -18.63
CA GLU A 74 14.06 38.65 -19.66
C GLU A 74 12.82 39.15 -20.42
N SER A 75 12.79 39.00 -21.74
CA SER A 75 11.62 39.41 -22.53
C SER A 75 10.38 38.65 -22.04
N PRO A 76 9.36 39.35 -21.51
CA PRO A 76 8.20 38.71 -20.87
C PRO A 76 7.47 37.74 -21.80
N GLU A 77 7.48 38.00 -23.11
CA GLU A 77 6.87 37.11 -24.11
C GLU A 77 7.61 35.78 -24.24
N LEU A 78 8.94 35.76 -24.14
CA LEU A 78 9.73 34.55 -24.34
C LEU A 78 9.67 33.61 -23.12
N THR A 79 9.66 34.18 -21.91
CA THR A 79 9.54 33.42 -20.66
C THR A 79 8.12 32.87 -20.48
N ASP A 80 7.10 33.62 -20.91
CA ASP A 80 5.70 33.17 -20.85
C ASP A 80 5.38 32.09 -21.90
N LEU A 81 5.91 32.18 -23.13
CA LEU A 81 5.67 31.16 -24.16
C LEU A 81 6.34 29.82 -23.82
N ARG A 82 7.55 29.84 -23.26
CA ARG A 82 8.27 28.62 -22.86
C ARG A 82 7.61 27.92 -21.68
N ARG A 83 7.15 28.68 -20.69
CA ARG A 83 6.40 28.16 -19.55
C ARG A 83 5.11 27.47 -20.00
N ARG A 84 4.32 28.11 -20.87
CA ARG A 84 3.07 27.52 -21.38
C ARG A 84 3.29 26.28 -22.25
N LEU A 85 4.36 26.27 -23.06
CA LEU A 85 4.69 25.12 -23.90
C LEU A 85 5.11 23.92 -23.05
N LEU A 86 5.96 24.10 -22.03
CA LEU A 86 6.38 23.04 -21.13
C LEU A 86 5.21 22.50 -20.29
N GLU A 87 4.39 23.38 -19.71
CA GLU A 87 3.18 22.99 -18.96
C GLU A 87 2.19 22.19 -19.84
N SER A 88 2.05 22.54 -21.12
CA SER A 88 1.17 21.81 -22.05
C SER A 88 1.73 20.43 -22.43
N TRP A 89 3.05 20.31 -22.64
CA TRP A 89 3.68 19.05 -23.01
C TRP A 89 3.74 18.06 -21.86
N GLU A 90 4.05 18.51 -20.64
CA GLU A 90 4.05 17.66 -19.44
C GLU A 90 2.66 17.11 -19.15
N LYS A 91 1.63 17.97 -19.25
CA LYS A 91 0.24 17.57 -19.04
C LYS A 91 -0.25 16.56 -20.09
N GLN A 92 0.21 16.66 -21.33
CA GLN A 92 -0.21 15.74 -22.39
C GLN A 92 0.50 14.39 -22.30
N ILE A 93 1.77 14.36 -21.90
CA ILE A 93 2.50 13.09 -21.65
C ILE A 93 1.92 12.37 -20.44
N GLU A 94 1.60 13.09 -19.36
CA GLU A 94 0.98 12.51 -18.17
C GLU A 94 -0.41 11.94 -18.50
N THR A 95 -1.20 12.64 -19.33
CA THR A 95 -2.53 12.18 -19.72
C THR A 95 -2.47 10.94 -20.62
N ASN A 96 -1.58 10.91 -21.62
CA ASN A 96 -1.44 9.76 -22.51
C ASN A 96 -0.88 8.52 -21.80
N THR A 97 0.01 8.71 -20.83
CA THR A 97 0.56 7.59 -20.04
C THR A 97 -0.51 6.98 -19.13
N LYS A 98 -1.36 7.81 -18.50
CA LYS A 98 -2.49 7.33 -17.71
C LYS A 98 -3.53 6.60 -18.59
N LEU A 99 -3.78 7.08 -19.80
CA LEU A 99 -4.71 6.43 -20.73
C LEU A 99 -4.23 5.04 -21.16
N MET A 100 -2.95 4.91 -21.53
CA MET A 100 -2.37 3.63 -21.97
C MET A 100 -2.39 2.58 -20.85
N ASN A 101 -2.04 2.97 -19.62
CA ASN A 101 -2.07 2.06 -18.47
C ASN A 101 -3.50 1.57 -18.15
N LEU A 102 -4.51 2.43 -18.35
CA LEU A 102 -5.90 2.06 -18.14
C LEU A 102 -6.43 1.15 -19.25
N MET A 103 -6.02 1.37 -20.51
CA MET A 103 -6.37 0.51 -21.64
C MET A 103 -5.78 -0.89 -21.48
N GLU A 104 -4.53 -1.00 -21.08
CA GLU A 104 -3.87 -2.28 -20.83
C GLU A 104 -4.54 -3.06 -19.69
N ALA A 105 -4.88 -2.37 -18.58
CA ALA A 105 -5.63 -2.97 -17.49
C ALA A 105 -7.04 -3.43 -17.93
N ALA A 106 -7.72 -2.67 -18.81
CA ALA A 106 -9.03 -3.05 -19.32
C ALA A 106 -8.98 -4.27 -20.25
N PHE A 107 -7.96 -4.38 -21.11
CA PHE A 107 -7.75 -5.58 -21.94
C PHE A 107 -7.57 -6.83 -21.09
N ILE A 108 -6.78 -6.75 -20.01
CA ILE A 108 -6.56 -7.87 -19.08
C ILE A 108 -7.87 -8.30 -18.39
N HIS A 109 -8.78 -7.35 -18.17
CA HIS A 109 -10.04 -7.59 -17.47
C HIS A 109 -11.26 -7.79 -18.40
N GLY A 110 -11.04 -8.04 -19.69
CA GLY A 110 -12.06 -8.53 -20.62
C GLY A 110 -12.59 -7.52 -21.64
N PHE A 111 -11.93 -6.38 -21.83
CA PHE A 111 -12.23 -5.45 -22.93
C PHE A 111 -11.71 -6.01 -24.28
N PRO A 112 -12.47 -5.99 -25.38
CA PRO A 112 -12.07 -6.58 -26.65
C PRO A 112 -11.02 -5.75 -27.40
N GLU A 113 -10.02 -6.41 -28.02
CA GLU A 113 -8.85 -5.80 -28.71
C GLU A 113 -9.17 -4.74 -29.77
N ASN A 114 -10.38 -4.78 -30.33
CA ASN A 114 -10.84 -3.84 -31.36
C ASN A 114 -11.92 -2.87 -30.85
N GLY A 115 -12.08 -2.74 -29.53
CA GLY A 115 -13.08 -1.86 -28.92
C GLY A 115 -12.81 -0.39 -29.21
N THR A 116 -13.88 0.38 -29.32
CA THR A 116 -13.82 1.83 -29.54
C THR A 116 -13.50 2.58 -28.24
N PHE A 117 -13.05 3.83 -28.37
CA PHE A 117 -12.76 4.68 -27.21
C PHE A 117 -13.97 4.90 -26.29
N ASP A 118 -15.18 4.99 -26.87
CA ASP A 118 -16.42 5.19 -26.11
C ASP A 118 -16.77 3.94 -25.28
N GLU A 119 -16.59 2.74 -25.84
CA GLU A 119 -16.79 1.48 -25.12
C GLU A 119 -15.77 1.30 -23.98
N PHE A 120 -14.53 1.77 -24.18
CA PHE A 120 -13.49 1.78 -23.15
C PHE A 120 -13.82 2.72 -21.99
N HIS A 121 -14.39 3.90 -22.30
CA HIS A 121 -14.83 4.86 -21.29
C HIS A 121 -15.97 4.29 -20.42
N GLU A 122 -16.97 3.63 -21.00
CA GLU A 122 -18.05 3.01 -20.23
C GLU A 122 -17.57 1.85 -19.34
N PHE A 123 -16.67 1.01 -19.85
CA PHE A 123 -16.08 -0.11 -19.09
C PHE A 123 -15.30 0.36 -17.85
N THR A 124 -14.45 1.37 -18.00
CA THR A 124 -13.64 1.89 -16.89
C THR A 124 -14.49 2.58 -15.82
N GLN A 125 -15.52 3.33 -16.22
CA GLN A 125 -16.45 3.99 -15.30
C GLN A 125 -17.24 2.97 -14.42
N ALA A 126 -17.63 1.83 -15.00
CA ALA A 126 -18.28 0.75 -14.27
C ALA A 126 -17.33 0.01 -13.29
N ALA A 127 -16.06 -0.17 -13.66
CA ALA A 127 -15.06 -0.83 -12.82
C ALA A 127 -14.66 0.03 -11.59
N TYR A 128 -14.52 1.35 -11.79
CA TYR A 128 -14.16 2.28 -10.71
C TYR A 128 -15.26 2.46 -9.66
N SER A 129 -16.52 2.51 -10.08
CA SER A 129 -17.66 2.66 -9.17
C SER A 129 -17.86 1.43 -8.27
N ASN A 130 -17.60 0.22 -8.79
CA ASN A 130 -17.66 -1.01 -8.01
C ASN A 130 -16.48 -1.19 -7.03
N ASN A 131 -15.26 -0.79 -7.41
CA ASN A 131 -14.08 -0.89 -6.52
C ASN A 131 -14.14 0.13 -5.37
N ARG A 132 -14.64 1.35 -5.61
CA ARG A 132 -14.76 2.38 -4.57
C ARG A 132 -15.72 1.95 -3.45
N SER A 133 -16.83 1.32 -3.82
CA SER A 133 -17.83 0.81 -2.87
C SER A 133 -17.28 -0.35 -2.02
N SER A 134 -16.48 -1.23 -2.61
CA SER A 134 -15.86 -2.35 -1.90
C SER A 134 -14.75 -1.91 -0.92
N ILE A 135 -13.94 -0.92 -1.31
CA ILE A 135 -12.89 -0.37 -0.45
C ILE A 135 -13.49 0.39 0.74
N GLN A 136 -14.59 1.14 0.54
CA GLN A 136 -15.28 1.82 1.65
C GLN A 136 -15.82 0.82 2.67
N LEU A 137 -16.47 -0.26 2.23
CA LEU A 137 -16.98 -1.30 3.13
C LEU A 137 -15.86 -2.03 3.88
N LEU A 138 -14.75 -2.35 3.21
CA LEU A 138 -13.59 -2.96 3.87
C LEU A 138 -12.92 -2.02 4.87
N THR A 139 -12.91 -0.72 4.60
CA THR A 139 -12.35 0.30 5.49
C THR A 139 -13.22 0.48 6.73
N GLU A 140 -14.55 0.55 6.58
CA GLU A 140 -15.48 0.63 7.72
C GLU A 140 -15.39 -0.61 8.62
N LEU A 141 -15.21 -1.78 8.02
CA LEU A 141 -15.03 -3.04 8.76
C LEU A 141 -13.67 -3.10 9.47
N ALA A 142 -12.60 -2.64 8.82
CA ALA A 142 -11.28 -2.51 9.43
C ALA A 142 -11.26 -1.49 10.58
N VAL A 143 -11.91 -0.34 10.43
CA VAL A 143 -12.01 0.69 11.47
C VAL A 143 -12.81 0.17 12.67
N SER A 144 -13.92 -0.51 12.42
CA SER A 144 -14.73 -1.10 13.50
C SER A 144 -13.94 -2.18 14.26
N ARG A 145 -13.13 -2.99 13.57
CA ARG A 145 -12.24 -3.99 14.19
C ARG A 145 -11.05 -3.37 14.92
N ALA A 146 -10.44 -2.33 14.37
CA ALA A 146 -9.35 -1.60 15.01
C ALA A 146 -9.81 -0.91 16.29
N LYS A 147 -11.04 -0.39 16.34
CA LYS A 147 -11.59 0.25 17.54
C LYS A 147 -11.88 -0.76 18.66
N ILE A 148 -12.30 -1.97 18.29
CA ILE A 148 -12.41 -3.10 19.22
C ILE A 148 -11.01 -3.52 19.69
N ALA A 149 -10.04 -3.62 18.79
CA ALA A 149 -8.67 -3.99 19.09
C ALA A 149 -7.91 -2.93 19.92
N ASP A 150 -8.15 -1.63 19.75
CA ASP A 150 -7.53 -0.55 20.54
C ASP A 150 -8.09 -0.49 21.97
N LEU A 151 -9.38 -0.78 22.14
CA LEU A 151 -9.97 -0.99 23.47
C LEU A 151 -9.37 -2.23 24.15
N GLU A 152 -9.01 -3.26 23.37
CA GLU A 152 -8.30 -4.45 23.85
C GLU A 152 -6.79 -4.22 24.05
N ALA A 153 -6.16 -3.30 23.30
CA ALA A 153 -4.71 -3.08 23.26
C ALA A 153 -4.17 -1.93 24.13
N GLY A 154 -5.03 -1.07 24.68
CA GLY A 154 -4.69 -0.24 25.83
C GLY A 154 -4.16 -1.04 27.04
N LEU A 155 -4.29 -2.37 27.00
CA LEU A 155 -3.82 -3.30 28.01
C LEU A 155 -2.34 -3.73 27.85
N ASN A 156 -1.68 -3.62 26.69
CA ASN A 156 -0.31 -4.15 26.52
C ASN A 156 0.53 -3.39 25.48
N SER A 157 1.48 -2.58 25.94
CA SER A 157 2.32 -1.68 25.15
C SER A 157 3.59 -2.30 24.56
N SER A 158 3.97 -1.80 23.36
CA SER A 158 5.33 -1.67 22.80
C SER A 158 6.00 -2.89 22.14
N LEU A 159 6.32 -2.79 20.83
CA LEU A 159 7.50 -3.41 20.19
C LEU A 159 7.75 -2.87 18.76
N THR A 160 9.01 -2.52 18.49
CA THR A 160 9.59 -2.06 17.21
C THR A 160 9.81 -3.23 16.23
N LEU A 161 9.49 -3.04 14.94
CA LEU A 161 9.52 -4.09 13.91
C LEU A 161 10.88 -4.18 13.19
N ASP A 162 11.61 -5.26 13.45
CA ASP A 162 12.80 -5.67 12.69
C ASP A 162 12.36 -6.35 11.37
N VAL A 163 12.75 -5.79 10.23
CA VAL A 163 12.38 -6.28 8.89
C VAL A 163 12.94 -7.67 8.61
N GLU A 164 14.06 -8.06 9.20
CA GLU A 164 14.60 -9.42 9.07
C GLU A 164 13.79 -10.45 9.87
N SER A 165 13.11 -10.00 10.93
CA SER A 165 12.19 -10.81 11.73
C SER A 165 10.78 -10.90 11.14
N LEU A 166 10.42 -9.99 10.23
CA LEU A 166 9.08 -9.90 9.63
C LEU A 166 8.62 -11.22 8.97
N PRO A 167 9.43 -11.94 8.18
CA PRO A 167 9.04 -13.24 7.64
C PRO A 167 8.65 -14.23 8.72
N ARG A 168 9.42 -14.30 9.82
CA ARG A 168 9.13 -15.20 10.94
C ARG A 168 7.88 -14.77 11.68
N ALA A 169 7.70 -13.47 11.91
CA ALA A 169 6.49 -12.93 12.52
C ALA A 169 5.24 -13.27 11.68
N ILE A 170 5.31 -13.10 10.36
CA ILE A 170 4.21 -13.42 9.44
C ILE A 170 3.94 -14.94 9.40
N VAL A 171 4.98 -15.77 9.41
CA VAL A 171 4.84 -17.23 9.53
C VAL A 171 4.13 -17.59 10.82
N SER A 172 4.59 -17.05 11.97
CA SER A 172 3.99 -17.30 13.27
C SER A 172 2.54 -16.83 13.35
N LEU A 173 2.22 -15.65 12.80
CA LEU A 173 0.87 -15.12 12.74
C LEU A 173 -0.05 -15.99 11.86
N SER A 174 0.45 -16.42 10.69
CA SER A 174 -0.34 -17.21 9.74
C SER A 174 -0.58 -18.64 10.23
N TRP A 175 0.42 -19.23 10.89
CA TRP A 175 0.32 -20.55 11.50
C TRP A 175 -0.57 -20.54 12.75
N GLY A 176 -0.41 -19.53 13.59
CA GLY A 176 -1.06 -19.44 14.90
C GLY A 176 -0.48 -20.44 15.90
N SER A 177 -1.31 -20.88 16.84
CA SER A 177 -0.94 -21.79 17.94
C SER A 177 -1.29 -23.26 17.67
N VAL A 178 -1.47 -23.66 16.40
CA VAL A 178 -2.06 -24.96 16.01
C VAL A 178 -1.10 -26.16 16.13
N GLY A 179 0.10 -25.94 16.69
CA GLY A 179 1.08 -26.99 16.95
C GLY A 179 2.48 -26.64 16.47
N PRO A 180 3.41 -27.60 16.42
CA PRO A 180 4.77 -27.34 15.96
C PRO A 180 4.76 -26.90 14.50
N LEU A 181 5.53 -25.84 14.22
CA LEU A 181 5.65 -25.30 12.87
C LEU A 181 6.21 -26.37 11.91
N PRO A 182 5.66 -26.56 10.70
CA PRO A 182 6.21 -27.52 9.74
C PRO A 182 7.70 -27.27 9.47
N THR A 183 8.50 -28.32 9.35
CA THR A 183 9.96 -28.24 9.15
C THR A 183 10.36 -27.37 7.96
N VAL A 184 9.54 -27.37 6.90
CA VAL A 184 9.77 -26.53 5.71
C VAL A 184 9.66 -25.04 6.01
N LEU A 185 8.81 -24.63 6.96
CA LEU A 185 8.67 -23.24 7.38
C LEU A 185 9.72 -22.84 8.43
N GLN A 186 10.19 -23.78 9.25
CA GLN A 186 11.23 -23.52 10.27
C GLN A 186 12.56 -23.06 9.64
N ASN A 187 12.94 -23.68 8.53
CA ASN A 187 14.23 -23.45 7.87
C ASN A 187 14.12 -22.59 6.61
N LEU A 188 12.97 -21.97 6.36
CA LEU A 188 12.71 -21.25 5.13
C LEU A 188 13.48 -19.93 5.09
N LYS A 189 14.22 -19.72 4.00
CA LYS A 189 14.74 -18.40 3.62
C LYS A 189 13.85 -17.86 2.51
N LEU A 190 13.40 -16.60 2.65
CA LEU A 190 12.64 -15.94 1.60
C LEU A 190 13.57 -15.54 0.47
N ASP A 191 13.55 -16.32 -0.58
CA ASP A 191 14.34 -16.12 -1.80
C ASP A 191 13.55 -16.60 -3.03
N ARG A 192 14.17 -16.50 -4.21
CA ARG A 192 13.55 -16.93 -5.47
C ARG A 192 13.12 -18.40 -5.45
N SER A 193 13.74 -19.26 -4.63
CA SER A 193 13.39 -20.69 -4.56
C SER A 193 12.14 -20.98 -3.69
N THR A 194 11.70 -20.01 -2.89
CA THR A 194 10.61 -20.19 -1.90
C THR A 194 9.34 -20.80 -2.52
N PRO A 195 8.79 -20.29 -3.65
CA PRO A 195 7.57 -20.86 -4.21
C PRO A 195 7.74 -22.30 -4.69
N ILE A 196 8.94 -22.67 -5.15
CA ILE A 196 9.27 -24.04 -5.58
C ILE A 196 9.27 -24.98 -4.38
N VAL A 197 10.04 -24.63 -3.33
CA VAL A 197 10.18 -25.46 -2.13
C VAL A 197 8.83 -25.71 -1.47
N LEU A 198 8.02 -24.66 -1.28
CA LEU A 198 6.71 -24.77 -0.65
C LEU A 198 5.72 -25.58 -1.49
N SER A 199 5.70 -25.38 -2.82
CA SER A 199 4.84 -26.14 -3.72
C SER A 199 5.21 -27.63 -3.75
N THR A 200 6.50 -27.96 -3.82
CA THR A 200 6.96 -29.36 -3.77
C THR A 200 6.58 -30.04 -2.45
N SER A 201 6.66 -29.31 -1.34
CA SER A 201 6.21 -29.81 -0.03
C SER A 201 4.70 -30.12 -0.03
N LEU A 202 3.86 -29.21 -0.52
CA LEU A 202 2.41 -29.45 -0.62
C LEU A 202 2.06 -30.59 -1.57
N VAL A 203 2.72 -30.69 -2.73
CA VAL A 203 2.49 -31.79 -3.68
C VAL A 203 2.71 -33.13 -2.99
N LYS A 204 3.82 -33.28 -2.25
CA LYS A 204 4.10 -34.51 -1.49
C LYS A 204 3.04 -34.79 -0.42
N HIS A 205 2.62 -33.75 0.31
CA HIS A 205 1.63 -33.90 1.37
C HIS A 205 0.26 -34.29 0.81
N LEU A 206 -0.24 -33.61 -0.23
CA LEU A 206 -1.51 -33.92 -0.89
C LEU A 206 -1.49 -35.31 -1.52
N ALA A 207 -0.40 -35.68 -2.20
CA ALA A 207 -0.23 -37.03 -2.76
C ALA A 207 -0.33 -38.10 -1.67
N SER A 208 0.30 -37.88 -0.52
CA SER A 208 0.21 -38.78 0.64
C SER A 208 -1.21 -38.91 1.17
N LEU A 209 -1.93 -37.80 1.34
CA LEU A 209 -3.31 -37.81 1.83
C LEU A 209 -4.29 -38.47 0.85
N LEU A 210 -4.07 -38.26 -0.45
CA LEU A 210 -4.82 -38.90 -1.54
C LEU A 210 -4.37 -40.34 -1.84
N ARG A 211 -3.37 -40.86 -1.10
CA ARG A 211 -2.81 -42.21 -1.27
C ARG A 211 -2.31 -42.50 -2.70
N LYS A 212 -1.69 -41.49 -3.33
CA LYS A 212 -1.07 -41.60 -4.65
C LYS A 212 0.32 -42.21 -4.53
N GLU A 213 0.69 -43.06 -5.48
CA GLU A 213 2.02 -43.66 -5.53
C GLU A 213 3.07 -42.65 -6.00
N SER A 214 4.31 -42.79 -5.52
CA SER A 214 5.39 -41.83 -5.79
C SER A 214 5.89 -41.83 -7.24
N ASP A 215 5.56 -42.88 -8.01
CA ASP A 215 5.98 -43.04 -9.41
C ASP A 215 4.98 -42.44 -10.43
N GLU A 216 3.82 -41.98 -9.98
CA GLU A 216 2.88 -41.28 -10.85
C GLU A 216 3.41 -39.87 -11.18
N GLN A 217 3.31 -39.45 -12.44
CA GLN A 217 3.55 -38.05 -12.82
C GLN A 217 2.40 -37.16 -12.30
N LEU A 218 2.45 -36.83 -11.02
CA LEU A 218 1.41 -36.05 -10.36
C LEU A 218 1.53 -34.57 -10.72
N LYS A 219 0.53 -34.06 -11.44
CA LYS A 219 0.42 -32.62 -11.69
C LYS A 219 -0.21 -31.96 -10.47
N PHE A 220 0.39 -30.86 -10.01
CA PHE A 220 -0.11 -30.15 -8.83
C PHE A 220 -1.58 -29.71 -8.99
N GLN A 221 -1.99 -29.30 -10.19
CA GLN A 221 -3.39 -28.94 -10.47
C GLN A 221 -4.37 -30.10 -10.27
N ASP A 222 -4.00 -31.31 -10.69
CA ASP A 222 -4.85 -32.48 -10.54
C ASP A 222 -4.99 -32.86 -9.06
N LEU A 223 -3.89 -32.80 -8.30
CA LEU A 223 -3.92 -33.02 -6.84
C LEU A 223 -4.80 -32.01 -6.09
N ILE A 224 -4.79 -30.73 -6.51
CA ILE A 224 -5.63 -29.70 -5.89
C ILE A 224 -7.12 -30.01 -6.11
N ARG A 225 -7.49 -30.33 -7.36
CA ARG A 225 -8.89 -30.66 -7.71
C ARG A 225 -9.35 -31.91 -6.97
N GLU A 226 -8.54 -32.97 -6.99
CA GLU A 226 -8.88 -34.23 -6.31
C GLU A 226 -8.98 -34.05 -4.79
N ALA A 227 -8.11 -33.24 -4.18
CA ALA A 227 -8.19 -32.95 -2.75
C ALA A 227 -9.42 -32.11 -2.38
N GLU A 228 -9.86 -31.19 -3.24
CA GLU A 228 -11.12 -30.44 -3.07
C GLU A 228 -12.33 -31.37 -3.21
N ASP A 229 -12.35 -32.22 -4.24
CA ASP A 229 -13.42 -33.20 -4.48
C ASP A 229 -13.54 -34.21 -3.31
N ALA A 230 -12.40 -34.63 -2.76
CA ALA A 230 -12.31 -35.51 -1.60
C ALA A 230 -12.59 -34.80 -0.26
N ARG A 231 -12.82 -33.48 -0.27
CA ARG A 231 -13.00 -32.63 0.93
C ARG A 231 -11.84 -32.67 1.92
N ILE A 232 -10.63 -32.94 1.42
CA ILE A 232 -9.36 -32.76 2.14
C ILE A 232 -8.98 -31.27 2.13
N LEU A 233 -9.31 -30.58 1.03
CA LEU A 233 -9.24 -29.14 0.93
C LEU A 233 -10.65 -28.56 0.84
N THR A 234 -10.85 -27.45 1.56
CA THR A 234 -11.92 -26.50 1.32
C THR A 234 -11.66 -25.73 0.03
N SER A 235 -12.71 -25.08 -0.49
CA SER A 235 -12.54 -24.22 -1.68
C SER A 235 -11.54 -23.08 -1.46
N ASN A 236 -11.41 -22.59 -0.22
CA ASN A 236 -10.39 -21.60 0.11
C ASN A 236 -8.98 -22.21 0.09
N GLY A 237 -8.80 -23.40 0.69
CA GLY A 237 -7.54 -24.15 0.63
C GLY A 237 -7.11 -24.46 -0.82
N ALA A 238 -8.05 -24.85 -1.68
CA ALA A 238 -7.81 -25.09 -3.10
C ALA A 238 -7.34 -23.81 -3.84
N ARG A 239 -7.98 -22.66 -3.59
CA ARG A 239 -7.56 -21.37 -4.15
C ARG A 239 -6.16 -20.97 -3.69
N LEU A 240 -5.83 -21.17 -2.42
CA LEU A 240 -4.49 -20.88 -1.88
C LEU A 240 -3.43 -21.79 -2.51
N CYS A 241 -3.73 -23.07 -2.73
CA CYS A 241 -2.85 -23.97 -3.48
C CYS A 241 -2.67 -23.51 -4.93
N GLN A 242 -3.73 -23.01 -5.56
CA GLN A 242 -3.66 -22.47 -6.92
C GLN A 242 -2.76 -21.23 -6.98
N THR A 243 -2.83 -20.33 -5.99
CA THR A 243 -1.91 -19.19 -5.86
C THR A 243 -0.46 -19.67 -5.81
N LEU A 244 -0.17 -20.68 -4.97
CA LEU A 244 1.17 -21.28 -4.90
C LEU A 244 1.62 -21.86 -6.23
N ARG A 245 0.75 -22.59 -6.94
CA ARG A 245 1.04 -23.15 -8.27
C ARG A 245 1.39 -22.07 -9.28
N VAL A 246 0.62 -20.97 -9.31
CA VAL A 246 0.88 -19.84 -10.21
C VAL A 246 2.23 -19.21 -9.88
N GLN A 247 2.51 -18.88 -8.61
CA GLN A 247 3.79 -18.30 -8.21
C GLN A 247 4.98 -19.22 -8.50
N ARG A 248 4.82 -20.54 -8.32
CA ARG A 248 5.84 -21.53 -8.70
C ARG A 248 6.16 -21.49 -10.19
N ASN A 249 5.15 -21.39 -11.04
CA ASN A 249 5.33 -21.39 -12.49
C ASN A 249 5.98 -20.10 -12.96
N LEU A 250 5.60 -18.95 -12.38
CA LEU A 250 6.25 -17.67 -12.65
C LEU A 250 7.73 -17.77 -12.31
N VAL A 251 8.09 -18.30 -11.13
CA VAL A 251 9.51 -18.50 -10.77
C VAL A 251 10.25 -19.46 -11.69
N ALA A 252 9.59 -20.54 -12.13
CA ALA A 252 10.24 -21.58 -12.92
C ALA A 252 10.45 -21.20 -14.40
N HIS A 253 9.65 -20.28 -14.93
CA HIS A 253 9.58 -20.00 -16.37
C HIS A 253 9.74 -18.53 -16.75
N GLU A 254 9.64 -17.61 -15.78
CA GLU A 254 9.72 -16.18 -16.01
C GLU A 254 10.80 -15.55 -15.10
N ASP A 255 11.48 -14.53 -15.60
CA ASP A 255 12.37 -13.72 -14.78
C ASP A 255 11.59 -12.51 -14.27
N PHE A 256 11.72 -12.21 -12.99
CA PHE A 256 11.05 -11.08 -12.36
C PHE A 256 12.03 -10.27 -11.51
N PRO A 257 11.76 -8.98 -11.29
CA PRO A 257 12.71 -8.10 -10.63
C PRO A 257 12.89 -8.45 -9.14
N ASP A 258 14.06 -8.16 -8.57
CA ASP A 258 14.41 -8.54 -7.20
C ASP A 258 13.48 -7.94 -6.12
N ASN A 259 12.89 -6.78 -6.39
CA ASN A 259 11.93 -6.14 -5.49
C ASN A 259 10.60 -6.93 -5.34
N GLU A 260 10.31 -7.87 -6.23
CA GLU A 260 9.13 -8.72 -6.16
C GLU A 260 9.36 -10.04 -5.40
N VAL A 261 10.63 -10.41 -5.13
CA VAL A 261 10.99 -11.67 -4.44
C VAL A 261 10.35 -11.74 -3.06
N LEU A 262 10.46 -10.67 -2.27
CA LEU A 262 9.92 -10.61 -0.92
C LEU A 262 8.38 -10.70 -0.88
N PRO A 263 7.60 -9.84 -1.57
CA PRO A 263 6.14 -9.91 -1.52
C PRO A 263 5.59 -11.23 -2.08
N ARG A 264 6.19 -11.80 -3.13
CA ARG A 264 5.79 -13.11 -3.67
C ARG A 264 6.13 -14.25 -2.71
N GLY A 265 7.31 -14.20 -2.08
CA GLY A 265 7.70 -15.13 -1.03
C GLY A 265 6.74 -15.12 0.15
N LEU A 266 6.37 -13.92 0.63
CA LEU A 266 5.39 -13.76 1.72
C LEU A 266 4.01 -14.32 1.35
N LEU A 267 3.51 -14.01 0.15
CA LEU A 267 2.24 -14.57 -0.35
C LEU A 267 2.26 -16.11 -0.35
N CYS A 268 3.36 -16.71 -0.81
CA CYS A 268 3.53 -18.16 -0.84
C CYS A 268 3.58 -18.74 0.58
N VAL A 269 4.30 -18.10 1.49
CA VAL A 269 4.40 -18.53 2.89
C VAL A 269 3.04 -18.49 3.59
N ILE A 270 2.30 -17.40 3.46
CA ILE A 270 0.97 -17.26 4.07
C ILE A 270 0.03 -18.33 3.50
N SER A 271 0.02 -18.48 2.17
CA SER A 271 -0.80 -19.49 1.49
C SER A 271 -0.45 -20.89 1.97
N TYR A 272 0.84 -21.22 2.07
CA TYR A 272 1.31 -22.51 2.54
C TYR A 272 0.92 -22.74 4.00
N ALA A 273 1.12 -21.77 4.89
CA ALA A 273 0.82 -21.91 6.31
C ALA A 273 -0.67 -22.18 6.55
N LEU A 274 -1.55 -21.44 5.85
CA LEU A 274 -2.99 -21.62 5.96
C LEU A 274 -3.44 -22.99 5.43
N VAL A 275 -2.92 -23.41 4.28
CA VAL A 275 -3.23 -24.73 3.70
C VAL A 275 -2.67 -25.84 4.59
N ALA A 276 -1.41 -25.77 5.01
CA ALA A 276 -0.79 -26.79 5.84
C ALA A 276 -1.52 -26.96 7.18
N ARG A 277 -2.06 -25.87 7.74
CA ARG A 277 -2.87 -25.89 8.96
C ARG A 277 -4.21 -26.60 8.73
N GLU A 278 -4.83 -26.35 7.59
CA GLU A 278 -6.04 -27.05 7.17
C GLU A 278 -5.79 -28.55 6.96
N LEU A 279 -4.66 -28.92 6.37
CA LEU A 279 -4.30 -30.32 6.17
C LEU A 279 -4.00 -31.08 7.48
N LEU A 280 -3.72 -30.38 8.60
CA LEU A 280 -3.53 -31.03 9.91
C LEU A 280 -4.83 -31.65 10.46
N THR A 281 -6.00 -31.30 9.92
CA THR A 281 -7.27 -31.88 10.39
C THR A 281 -7.60 -33.24 9.74
N HIS A 282 -6.71 -33.78 8.90
CA HIS A 282 -6.86 -35.03 8.16
C HIS A 282 -5.74 -36.02 8.47
#